data_AF-A0A3D2IFY8-F1
#
_entry.id   AF-A0A3D2IFY8-F1
#
_cell.length_a   1.000
_cell.length_b   1.000
_cell.length_c   1.000
_cell.angle_alpha   90.00
_cell.angle_beta   90.00
_cell.angle_gamma   90.00
#
_symmetry.space_group_name_H-M   'P 1'
#
loop_
_entity.id
_entity.type
_entity.pdbx_description
1 polymer ?
#
loop_
_entity_poly.entity_id
_entity_poly.type
_entity_poly.pdbx_seq_one_letter_code
_entity_poly.pdbx_strand_id
1 'polypeptide(L)'
;SEKDTGYRNVALASLMKSFGNIENLVEEVLDFYFYMCSIEMSCKELSQTFLLYANHGKHFVSKERILNASQSKRLSAILLTCGFYDQAGEFTFKVG
;
A
#
# COMPACT_ATOMS: atom_id res chain seq x y z
N SER A 1 7.55 -19.32 3.05
CA SER A 1 7.39 -18.01 2.40
C SER A 1 5.90 -17.63 2.40
N GLU A 2 5.54 -16.35 2.28
CA GLU A 2 4.14 -15.92 2.17
C GLU A 2 3.41 -16.64 1.03
N LYS A 3 4.12 -16.90 -0.08
CA LYS A 3 3.64 -17.70 -1.21
C LYS A 3 3.28 -19.14 -0.83
N ASP A 4 4.04 -19.78 0.06
CA ASP A 4 3.83 -21.18 0.45
C ASP A 4 2.63 -21.36 1.39
N THR A 5 2.26 -20.31 2.12
CA THR A 5 1.17 -20.32 3.11
C THR A 5 0.00 -19.40 2.76
N GLY A 6 0.00 -18.85 1.54
CA GLY A 6 -0.90 -17.79 1.07
C GLY A 6 -2.35 -18.21 0.78
N TYR A 7 -2.84 -19.32 1.35
CA TYR A 7 -4.16 -19.89 1.04
C TYR A 7 -5.32 -18.89 1.19
N ARG A 8 -5.25 -18.01 2.20
CA ARG A 8 -6.25 -16.94 2.39
C ARG A 8 -6.24 -15.94 1.24
N ASN A 9 -5.06 -15.53 0.79
CA ASN A 9 -4.91 -14.60 -0.33
C ASN A 9 -5.41 -15.23 -1.64
N VAL A 10 -5.16 -16.54 -1.84
CA VAL A 10 -5.73 -17.31 -2.97
C VAL A 10 -7.26 -17.30 -2.95
N ALA A 11 -7.87 -17.57 -1.79
CA ALA A 11 -9.32 -17.57 -1.66
C ALA A 11 -9.92 -16.17 -1.92
N LEU A 12 -9.32 -15.11 -1.35
CA LEU A 12 -9.77 -13.73 -1.54
C LEU A 12 -9.62 -13.28 -3.00
N ALA A 13 -8.48 -13.56 -3.63
CA ALA A 13 -8.25 -13.19 -5.03
C ALA A 13 -9.18 -13.95 -5.99
N SER A 14 -9.45 -15.23 -5.72
CA SER A 14 -10.45 -16.01 -6.48
C SER A 14 -11.86 -15.47 -6.31
N LEU A 15 -12.24 -15.06 -5.09
CA LEU A 15 -13.52 -14.44 -4.81
C LEU A 15 -13.68 -13.11 -5.58
N MET A 16 -12.68 -12.23 -5.52
CA MET A 16 -12.67 -10.98 -6.28
C MET A 16 -12.76 -11.22 -7.80
N LYS A 17 -12.05 -12.23 -8.31
CA LYS A 17 -12.16 -12.63 -9.73
C LYS A 17 -13.56 -13.09 -10.10
N SER A 18 -14.23 -13.85 -9.23
CA SER A 18 -15.60 -14.33 -9.47
C SER A 18 -16.62 -13.19 -9.61
N PHE A 19 -16.36 -12.04 -8.99
CA PHE A 19 -17.15 -10.82 -9.13
C PHE A 19 -16.73 -9.91 -10.30
N GLY A 20 -15.72 -10.31 -11.07
CA GLY A 20 -15.20 -9.53 -12.19
C GLY A 20 -14.27 -8.37 -11.79
N ASN A 21 -13.79 -8.31 -10.55
CA ASN A 21 -12.87 -7.26 -10.10
C ASN A 21 -11.42 -7.50 -10.56
N ILE A 22 -11.08 -8.72 -10.98
CA ILE A 22 -9.73 -9.11 -11.43
C ILE A 22 -9.82 -9.79 -12.80
N GLU A 23 -9.22 -9.17 -13.80
CA GLU A 23 -9.16 -9.70 -15.17
C GLU A 23 -8.01 -10.71 -15.34
N ASN A 24 -6.84 -10.44 -14.74
CA ASN A 24 -5.64 -11.28 -14.78
C ASN A 24 -5.81 -12.66 -14.12
N LEU A 25 -4.84 -13.56 -14.35
CA LEU A 25 -4.77 -14.83 -13.63
C LEU A 25 -4.51 -14.59 -12.13
N VAL A 26 -5.21 -15.32 -11.28
CA VAL A 26 -5.09 -15.21 -9.81
C VAL A 26 -3.64 -15.41 -9.37
N GLU A 27 -2.95 -16.38 -9.97
CA GLU A 27 -1.56 -16.70 -9.65
C GLU A 27 -0.60 -15.54 -9.97
N GLU A 28 -0.76 -14.89 -11.14
CA GLU A 28 0.08 -13.73 -11.52
C GLU A 28 -0.11 -12.55 -10.58
N VAL A 29 -1.37 -12.28 -10.20
CA VAL A 29 -1.69 -11.21 -9.24
C VAL A 29 -1.05 -11.48 -7.88
N LEU A 30 -1.12 -12.73 -7.41
CA LEU A 30 -0.55 -13.11 -6.12
C LEU A 30 0.97 -13.16 -6.13
N ASP A 31 1.59 -13.60 -7.22
CA ASP A 31 3.05 -13.59 -7.36
C ASP A 31 3.58 -12.14 -7.26
N PHE A 32 2.92 -11.20 -7.94
CA PHE A 32 3.25 -9.78 -7.84
C PHE A 32 2.96 -9.21 -6.44
N TYR A 33 1.85 -9.60 -5.81
CA TYR A 33 1.52 -9.19 -4.44
C TYR A 33 2.60 -9.64 -3.44
N PHE A 34 3.01 -10.91 -3.49
CA PHE A 34 4.06 -11.43 -2.62
C PHE A 34 5.42 -10.78 -2.89
N TYR A 35 5.73 -10.48 -4.15
CA TYR A 35 6.91 -9.70 -4.50
C TYR A 35 6.88 -8.32 -3.82
N MET A 36 5.77 -7.58 -3.89
CA MET A 36 5.63 -6.28 -3.23
C MET A 36 5.77 -6.37 -1.70
N CYS A 37 5.21 -7.42 -1.08
CA CYS A 37 5.32 -7.66 0.36
C CYS A 37 6.73 -8.09 0.81
N SER A 38 7.58 -8.53 -0.13
CA SER A 38 8.96 -8.92 0.14
C SER A 38 9.98 -7.78 0.03
N ILE A 39 9.55 -6.56 -0.34
CA ILE A 39 10.45 -5.40 -0.40
C ILE A 39 10.86 -5.00 1.02
N GLU A 40 12.15 -4.98 1.27
CA GLU A 40 12.73 -4.60 2.56
C GLU A 40 13.35 -3.22 2.53
N MET A 41 13.23 -2.49 3.64
CA MET A 41 13.77 -1.14 3.82
C MET A 41 14.18 -0.93 5.28
N SER A 42 15.25 -0.17 5.50
CA SER A 42 15.54 0.40 6.81
C SER A 42 14.52 1.49 7.19
N CYS A 43 14.41 1.82 8.48
CA CYS A 43 13.56 2.92 8.94
C CYS A 43 13.93 4.26 8.27
N LYS A 44 15.22 4.48 8.00
CA LYS A 44 15.71 5.67 7.29
C LYS A 44 15.16 5.71 5.86
N GLU A 45 15.28 4.61 5.12
CA GLU A 45 14.78 4.56 3.74
C GLU A 45 13.25 4.70 3.71
N LEU A 46 12.54 4.03 4.63
CA LEU A 46 11.08 4.10 4.70
C LEU A 46 10.60 5.54 4.94
N SER A 47 11.17 6.22 5.94
CA SER A 47 10.83 7.62 6.23
C SER A 47 11.15 8.54 5.04
N GLN A 48 12.31 8.37 4.39
CA GLN A 48 12.69 9.17 3.23
C GLN A 48 11.75 8.98 2.03
N THR A 49 11.36 7.74 1.74
CA THR A 49 10.42 7.43 0.65
C THR A 49 9.04 8.04 0.90
N PHE A 50 8.54 8.00 2.14
CA PHE A 50 7.20 8.48 2.48
C PHE A 50 7.11 10.01 2.67
N LEU A 51 8.25 10.72 2.76
CA LEU A 51 8.27 12.19 2.84
C LEU A 51 7.57 12.88 1.67
N LEU A 52 7.46 12.22 0.51
CA LEU A 52 6.75 12.78 -0.64
C LEU A 52 5.28 13.10 -0.33
N TYR A 53 4.64 12.36 0.58
CA TYR A 53 3.25 12.59 0.95
C TYR A 53 3.07 13.91 1.72
N ALA A 54 4.01 14.21 2.62
CA ALA A 54 4.07 15.50 3.31
C ALA A 54 4.40 16.66 2.36
N ASN A 55 5.07 16.39 1.23
CA ASN A 55 5.46 17.36 0.23
C ASN A 55 4.59 17.32 -1.04
N HIS A 56 3.30 17.00 -0.89
CA HIS A 56 2.28 17.03 -1.96
C HIS A 56 2.69 16.26 -3.23
N GLY A 57 3.30 15.09 -3.03
CA GLY A 57 3.73 14.17 -4.08
C GLY A 57 5.08 14.48 -4.71
N LYS A 58 5.87 15.42 -4.16
CA LYS A 58 7.20 15.75 -4.66
C LYS A 58 8.30 15.14 -3.81
N HIS A 59 9.31 14.55 -4.44
CA HIS A 59 10.51 14.13 -3.76
C HIS A 59 11.26 15.36 -3.19
N PHE A 60 11.73 15.26 -1.94
CA PHE A 60 12.20 16.43 -1.19
C PHE A 60 13.52 16.99 -1.72
N VAL A 61 14.44 16.13 -2.16
CA VAL A 61 15.78 16.50 -2.65
C VAL A 61 15.75 16.84 -4.14
N SER A 62 15.35 15.90 -4.99
CA SER A 62 15.36 16.08 -6.45
C SER A 62 14.28 17.04 -6.97
N LYS A 63 13.27 17.37 -6.14
CA LYS A 63 12.08 18.17 -6.50
C LYS A 63 11.21 17.54 -7.60
N GLU A 64 11.53 16.32 -8.00
CA GLU A 64 10.74 15.53 -8.96
C GLU A 64 9.33 15.30 -8.42
N ARG A 65 8.34 15.42 -9.31
CA ARG A 65 6.95 15.13 -8.99
C ARG A 65 6.64 13.67 -9.30
N ILE A 66 6.50 12.86 -8.26
CA ILE A 66 6.10 11.44 -8.35
C ILE A 66 4.57 11.34 -8.40
N LEU A 67 3.88 12.16 -7.60
CA LEU A 67 2.42 12.24 -7.55
C LEU A 67 1.96 13.69 -7.68
N ASN A 68 0.77 13.89 -8.24
CA ASN A 68 0.11 15.20 -8.12
C ASN A 68 -0.48 15.38 -6.71
N ALA A 69 -0.77 16.63 -6.33
CA ALA A 69 -1.25 16.96 -4.99
C ALA A 69 -2.56 16.24 -4.62
N SER A 70 -3.44 16.01 -5.61
CA SER A 70 -4.71 15.31 -5.41
C SER A 70 -4.51 13.83 -5.12
N GLN A 71 -3.60 13.16 -5.84
CA GLN A 71 -3.20 11.78 -5.59
C GLN A 71 -2.55 11.63 -4.21
N SER A 72 -1.62 12.53 -3.87
CA SER A 72 -0.98 12.56 -2.55
C SER A 72 -2.01 12.68 -1.43
N LYS A 73 -2.97 13.60 -1.55
CA LYS A 73 -4.06 13.77 -0.59
C LYS A 73 -4.92 12.51 -0.45
N ARG A 74 -5.27 11.84 -1.56
CA ARG A 74 -6.05 10.60 -1.53
C ARG A 74 -5.31 9.47 -0.83
N LEU A 75 -4.03 9.28 -1.11
CA LEU A 75 -3.23 8.25 -0.47
C LEU A 75 -3.05 8.52 1.03
N SER A 76 -2.78 9.77 1.43
CA SER A 76 -2.74 10.14 2.84
C SER A 76 -4.07 9.88 3.55
N ALA A 77 -5.21 10.12 2.89
CA ALA A 77 -6.52 9.81 3.46
C ALA A 77 -6.71 8.30 3.68
N ILE A 78 -6.34 7.46 2.71
CA ILE A 78 -6.39 6.00 2.85
C ILE A 78 -5.50 5.53 4.01
N LEU A 79 -4.26 6.01 4.08
CA LEU A 79 -3.33 5.68 5.17
C LEU A 79 -3.90 6.06 6.54
N LEU A 80 -4.54 7.21 6.66
CA LEU A 80 -5.17 7.64 7.90
C LEU A 80 -6.36 6.75 8.28
N THR A 81 -7.24 6.44 7.32
CA THR A 81 -8.52 5.78 7.63
C THR A 81 -8.44 4.26 7.75
N CYS A 82 -7.44 3.61 7.12
CA CYS A 82 -7.30 2.15 7.15
C CYS A 82 -5.84 1.66 7.16
N GLY A 83 -4.85 2.54 7.30
CA GLY A 83 -3.43 2.16 7.33
C GLY A 83 -2.98 1.42 8.58
N PHE A 84 -3.78 1.44 9.65
CA PHE A 84 -3.56 0.67 10.88
C PHE A 84 -4.62 -0.41 11.08
N TYR A 85 -5.18 -0.96 10.00
CA TYR A 85 -6.23 -1.99 10.05
C TYR A 85 -7.38 -1.59 11.00
N ASP A 86 -7.78 -2.51 11.88
CA ASP A 86 -8.85 -2.30 12.87
C ASP A 86 -8.49 -1.24 13.92
N GLN A 87 -7.23 -0.80 13.99
CA GLN A 87 -6.76 0.25 14.90
C GLN A 87 -6.66 1.65 14.27
N ALA A 88 -7.06 1.84 13.01
CA ALA A 88 -6.95 3.15 12.34
C ALA A 88 -7.67 4.28 13.08
N GLY A 89 -8.86 4.03 13.62
CA GLY A 89 -9.60 5.02 14.40
C GLY A 89 -8.91 5.41 15.71
N GLU A 90 -8.38 4.42 16.43
CA GLU A 90 -7.64 4.65 17.68
C GLU A 90 -6.34 5.41 17.44
N PHE A 91 -5.61 5.05 16.38
CA PHE A 91 -4.39 5.75 15.98
C PHE A 91 -4.71 7.21 15.59
N THR A 92 -5.75 7.43 14.77
CA THR A 92 -6.19 8.76 14.38
C THR A 92 -6.53 9.63 15.59
N PHE A 93 -7.20 9.05 16.60
CA PHE A 93 -7.56 9.78 17.81
C PHE A 93 -6.36 10.12 18.69
N LYS A 94 -5.39 9.19 18.84
CA LYS A 94 -4.26 9.34 19.76
C LYS A 94 -3.06 10.07 19.16
N VAL A 95 -2.83 9.93 17.85
CA VAL A 95 -1.62 10.39 17.17
C VAL A 95 -1.94 11.47 16.14
N GLY A 96 -3.00 11.26 15.34
CA GLY A 96 -3.37 12.11 14.20
C GLY A 96 -3.10 11.40 12.88
#